data_AF-A0A447PJM3-F1
#
_entry.id   AF-A0A447PJM3-F1
#
_cell.length_a   1.000
_cell.length_b   1.000
_cell.length_c   1.000
_cell.angle_alpha   90.00
_cell.angle_beta   90.00
_cell.angle_gamma   90.00
#
_symmetry.space_group_name_H-M   'P 1'
#
loop_
_entity.id
_entity.type
_entity.pdbx_description
1 polymer ?
#
loop_
_entity_poly.entity_id
_entity_poly.type
_entity_poly.pdbx_seq_one_letter_code
_entity_poly.pdbx_strand_id
1 'polypeptide(L)' 'MAMYQNMLVVIDPNQDDQPALRRAVYLHQRIGGKIKAFLPIYDFSYEMTTLLSPDETHRNASGRNKPTHSLDT' A
#
# COMPACT_ATOMS: atom_id res chain seq x y z
N MET A 1 -15.54 -14.38 32.48
CA MET A 1 -14.49 -14.26 31.43
C MET A 1 -14.89 -13.12 30.49
N ALA A 2 -14.00 -12.17 30.23
CA ALA A 2 -14.27 -11.10 29.26
C ALA A 2 -13.99 -11.63 27.84
N MET A 3 -15.01 -11.70 26.99
CA MET A 3 -14.89 -12.14 25.59
C MET A 3 -14.43 -10.98 24.69
N TYR A 4 -13.95 -11.31 23.49
CA TYR A 4 -13.65 -10.34 22.42
C TYR A 4 -12.69 -9.20 22.80
N GLN A 5 -11.64 -9.53 23.56
CA GLN A 5 -10.67 -8.52 24.04
C GLN A 5 -9.71 -8.01 22.96
N ASN A 6 -9.60 -8.70 21.82
CA ASN A 6 -8.74 -8.29 20.70
C ASN A 6 -9.54 -8.35 19.40
N MET A 7 -10.10 -7.21 18.99
CA MET A 7 -10.89 -7.08 17.76
C MET A 7 -10.01 -6.57 16.62
N LEU A 8 -10.01 -7.30 15.49
CA LEU A 8 -9.44 -6.86 14.23
C LEU A 8 -10.58 -6.41 13.32
N VAL A 9 -10.56 -5.15 12.92
CA VAL A 9 -11.55 -4.54 12.02
C VAL A 9 -10.90 -4.34 10.67
N VAL A 10 -11.46 -4.97 9.64
CA VAL A 10 -11.07 -4.71 8.25
C VAL A 10 -11.80 -3.46 7.77
N ILE A 11 -11.06 -2.49 7.24
CA ILE A 11 -11.58 -1.24 6.70
C ILE A 11 -11.93 -1.43 5.24
N ASP A 12 -13.09 -0.93 4.83
CA ASP A 12 -13.49 -0.84 3.43
C ASP A 12 -13.00 0.50 2.84
N PRO A 13 -12.05 0.51 1.88
CA PRO A 13 -11.53 1.74 1.32
C PRO A 13 -12.52 2.48 0.40
N ASN A 14 -13.65 1.86 0.01
CA ASN A 14 -14.57 2.42 -0.98
C ASN A 14 -15.67 3.30 -0.37
N GLN A 15 -15.72 3.40 0.95
CA GLN A 15 -16.78 4.12 1.66
C GLN A 15 -16.25 4.75 2.95
N ASP A 16 -16.79 5.92 3.30
CA ASP A 16 -16.40 6.60 4.54
C ASP A 16 -17.03 5.95 5.78
N ASP A 17 -18.30 5.51 5.67
CA ASP A 17 -18.96 4.82 6.78
C ASP A 17 -18.38 3.42 6.93
N GLN A 18 -17.97 3.09 8.16
CA GLN A 18 -17.37 1.81 8.50
C GLN A 18 -18.24 1.06 9.52
N PRO A 19 -19.29 0.34 9.07
CA PRO A 19 -20.19 -0.40 9.97
C PRO A 19 -19.47 -1.37 10.90
N ALA A 20 -18.40 -2.02 10.42
CA ALA A 20 -17.58 -2.94 11.22
C ALA A 20 -16.85 -2.22 12.35
N LEU A 21 -16.28 -1.03 12.08
CA LEU A 21 -15.63 -0.20 13.10
C LEU A 21 -16.63 0.33 14.11
N ARG A 22 -17.78 0.84 13.65
CA ARG A 22 -18.88 1.28 14.53
C ARG A 22 -19.33 0.16 15.47
N ARG A 23 -19.46 -1.06 14.96
CA ARG A 23 -19.81 -2.24 15.76
C ARG A 23 -18.72 -2.58 16.79
N ALA A 24 -17.46 -2.51 16.40
CA ALA A 24 -16.33 -2.76 17.30
C ALA A 24 -16.26 -1.73 18.43
N VAL A 25 -16.48 -0.44 18.15
CA VAL A 25 -16.56 0.62 19.17
C VAL A 25 -17.70 0.36 20.15
N TYR A 26 -18.88 -0.01 19.65
CA TYR A 26 -20.00 -0.38 20.52
C TYR A 26 -19.66 -1.56 21.45
N LEU A 27 -18.95 -2.58 20.95
CA LEU A 27 -18.50 -3.70 21.77
C LEU A 27 -17.48 -3.23 22.81
N HIS A 28 -16.50 -2.44 22.39
CA HIS A 28 -15.49 -1.89 23.29
C HIS A 28 -16.11 -1.10 24.46
N GLN A 29 -17.14 -0.30 24.19
CA GLN A 29 -17.86 0.45 25.24
C GLN A 29 -18.57 -0.46 26.26
N ARG A 30 -18.98 -1.68 25.88
CA ARG A 30 -19.74 -2.59 26.75
C ARG A 30 -18.89 -3.61 27.48
N ILE A 31 -17.86 -4.13 26.81
CA ILE A 31 -17.06 -5.28 27.30
C ILE A 31 -15.55 -4.98 27.34
N GLY A 32 -15.14 -3.75 27.02
CA GLY A 32 -13.73 -3.35 26.94
C GLY A 32 -13.00 -3.99 25.76
N GLY A 33 -11.70 -4.16 25.90
CA GLY A 33 -10.83 -4.76 24.89
C GLY A 33 -10.14 -3.74 23.98
N LYS A 34 -9.38 -4.22 23.00
CA LYS A 34 -8.61 -3.41 22.04
C LYS A 34 -9.17 -3.59 20.64
N ILE A 35 -9.14 -2.51 19.86
CA ILE A 35 -9.54 -2.50 18.46
C ILE A 35 -8.31 -2.19 17.63
N LYS A 36 -8.03 -3.01 16.61
CA LYS A 36 -7.07 -2.72 15.56
C LYS A 36 -7.83 -2.52 14.24
N ALA A 37 -7.75 -1.33 13.67
CA ALA A 37 -8.20 -1.07 12.31
C ALA A 37 -7.10 -1.51 11.33
N PHE A 38 -7.46 -2.29 10.32
CA PHE A 38 -6.55 -2.85 9.33
C PHE A 38 -7.08 -2.60 7.93
N LEU A 39 -6.26 -1.97 7.09
CA LEU A 39 -6.53 -1.74 5.68
C LEU A 39 -5.35 -2.27 4.86
N PRO A 40 -5.47 -3.45 4.24
CA PRO A 40 -4.46 -3.91 3.28
C PRO A 40 -4.62 -3.09 1.99
N ILE A 41 -3.60 -2.31 1.64
CA ILE A 41 -3.55 -1.57 0.37
C ILE A 41 -2.56 -2.28 -0.54
N TYR A 42 -2.99 -2.53 -1.77
CA TYR A 42 -2.17 -3.12 -2.82
C TYR A 42 -2.04 -2.14 -3.98
N ASP A 43 -0.82 -1.95 -4.47
CA ASP A 43 -0.51 -1.10 -5.60
C ASP A 43 -0.04 -1.96 -6.78
N PHE A 44 -0.83 -1.99 -7.85
CA PHE A 44 -0.54 -2.80 -9.04
C PHE A 44 0.67 -2.26 -9.84
N SER A 45 1.04 -0.99 -9.66
CA SER A 45 2.22 -0.42 -10.33
C SER A 45 3.51 -1.14 -9.92
N TYR A 46 3.54 -1.76 -8.73
CA TYR A 46 4.67 -2.55 -8.26
C TYR A 46 4.93 -3.77 -9.16
N GLU A 47 3.89 -4.41 -9.66
CA GLU A 47 4.00 -5.56 -10.57
C GLU A 47 4.36 -5.16 -12.00
N MET A 48 3.91 -3.99 -12.48
CA MET A 48 4.18 -3.55 -13.86
C MET A 48 5.66 -3.21 -14.12
N THR A 49 6.48 -3.05 -13.08
CA THR A 49 7.95 -2.91 -13.24
C THR A 49 8.66 -4.24 -13.46
N THR A 50 7.99 -5.37 -13.22
CA THR A 50 8.54 -6.72 -13.45
C THR A 50 8.40 -7.21 -14.90
N LEU A 51 7.60 -6.50 -15.72
CA LEU A 51 7.41 -6.83 -17.15
C LEU A 51 8.37 -6.10 -18.10
N LEU A 52 9.28 -5.27 -17.58
CA LEU A 52 10.39 -4.76 -18.37
C LEU A 52 11.46 -5.84 -18.47
N SER A 53 11.77 -6.28 -19.70
CA SER A 53 12.91 -7.19 -19.92
C SER A 53 14.21 -6.54 -19.41
N PRO A 54 15.20 -7.30 -18.91
CA PRO A 54 16.48 -6.76 -18.44
C PRO A 54 17.15 -5.80 -19.44
N ASP A 55 16.98 -6.04 -20.73
CA ASP A 55 17.48 -5.17 -21.81
C ASP A 55 16.88 -3.76 -21.81
N GLU A 56 15.61 -3.60 -21.45
CA GLU A 56 14.94 -2.29 -21.42
C GLU A 56 15.44 -1.44 -20.24
N THR A 57 15.80 -2.09 -19.14
CA THR A 57 16.41 -1.49 -17.92
C THR A 57 17.87 -1.06 -18.11
N HIS A 58 18.60 -1.67 -19.05
CA HIS A 58 19.93 -1.20 -19.43
C HIS A 58 19.87 -0.05 -20.43
N ARG A 59 18.87 -0.04 -21.31
CA ARG A 59 18.74 0.95 -22.38
C ARG A 59 18.33 2.34 -21.87
N ASN A 60 17.49 2.41 -20.85
CA ASN A 60 17.09 3.65 -20.17
C ASN A 60 18.17 4.20 -19.20
N ALA A 61 19.04 3.33 -18.65
CA ALA A 61 20.21 3.73 -17.88
C ALA A 61 21.38 4.22 -18.76
N SER A 62 21.54 3.63 -19.96
CA SER A 62 22.61 3.96 -20.92
C SER A 62 22.28 5.17 -21.82
N GLY A 63 21.01 5.59 -21.89
CA GLY A 63 20.58 6.73 -22.70
C GLY A 63 20.91 8.13 -22.13
N ARG A 64 21.39 8.22 -20.89
CA ARG A 64 21.84 9.48 -20.26
C ARG A 64 23.35 9.51 -20.19
N ASN A 65 24.02 9.64 -21.34
CA ASN A 65 25.33 10.31 -21.50
C ASN A 65 25.88 10.07 -22.92
N LYS A 66 25.58 10.99 -23.85
CA LYS A 66 26.55 11.35 -24.88
C LYS A 66 26.93 12.82 -24.65
N PRO A 67 28.10 13.11 -24.07
CA PRO A 67 28.65 14.46 -24.17
C PRO A 67 28.95 14.71 -25.65
N THR A 68 28.29 15.70 -26.22
CA THR A 68 28.67 16.29 -27.51
C THR A 68 29.99 17.01 -27.31
N HIS A 69 31.11 16.29 -27.47
CA HIS A 69 32.39 16.94 -27.66
C HIS A 69 32.47 17.40 -29.12
N SER A 70 32.10 18.66 -29.36
CA SER A 70 32.67 19.43 -30.46
C SER A 70 34.14 19.67 -30.13
N LEU A 71 35.04 18.95 -30.80
CA LEU A 71 36.42 19.40 -30.95
C LEU A 71 36.51 20.17 -32.26
N ASP A 72 36.88 21.43 -32.14
CA ASP A 72 37.45 22.24 -33.21
C ASP A 72 38.61 21.49 -33.88
N THR A 73 38.54 21.34 -35.20
CA THR A 73 39.55 21.80 -36.17
C THR A 73 38.89 21.89 -37.53
#